data_AF-A0A654U490-F1
#
_entry.id   AF-A0A654U490-F1
#
_cell.length_a   1.000
_cell.length_b   1.000
_cell.length_c   1.000
_cell.angle_alpha   90.00
_cell.angle_beta   90.00
_cell.angle_gamma   90.00
#
_symmetry.space_group_name_H-M   'P 1'
#
loop_
_entity.id
_entity.type
_entity.pdbx_description
1 polymer ?
#
loop_
_entity_poly.entity_id
_entity_poly.type
_entity_poly.pdbx_seq_one_letter_code
_entity_poly.pdbx_strand_id
1 'polypeptide(L)' 'MHHTNHKVPFMVLAGDRDVAAGAVSFRFGDRTQINGVARDDAVAAIVAWIADRENAVPTAELVKVAGRE' A
#
# COMPACT_ATOMS: atom_id res chain seq x y z
N MET A 1 7.24 27.87 -6.39
CA MET A 1 6.53 27.44 -5.16
C MET A 1 6.42 25.92 -5.21
N HIS A 2 7.46 25.20 -4.78
CA HIS A 2 7.44 23.73 -4.76
C HIS A 2 7.54 23.29 -3.31
N HIS A 3 6.39 23.21 -2.68
CA HIS A 3 6.21 22.56 -1.40
C HIS A 3 5.00 21.66 -1.59
N THR A 4 5.10 20.38 -1.24
CA THR A 4 4.04 19.36 -1.36
C THR A 4 3.96 18.62 -2.70
N ASN A 5 4.97 17.82 -3.04
CA ASN A 5 4.68 16.55 -3.69
C ASN A 5 5.82 15.58 -3.38
N HIS A 6 5.95 15.16 -2.11
CA HIS A 6 6.63 13.90 -1.90
C HIS A 6 5.87 12.89 -2.76
N LYS A 7 6.50 12.37 -3.81
CA LYS A 7 5.96 11.29 -4.64
C LYS A 7 5.99 10.01 -3.82
N VAL A 8 5.30 10.01 -2.67
CA VAL A 8 5.16 8.85 -1.81
C VAL A 8 4.22 7.91 -2.58
N PRO A 9 4.73 6.78 -3.09
CA PRO A 9 3.90 5.90 -3.89
C PRO A 9 2.90 5.15 -3.00
N PHE A 10 3.26 4.86 -1.74
CA PHE A 10 2.44 4.10 -0.80
C PHE A 10 2.34 4.82 0.53
N MET A 11 1.13 5.04 1.02
CA MET A 11 0.91 5.41 2.41
C MET A 11 0.37 4.20 3.17
N VAL A 12 1.13 3.69 4.13
CA VAL A 12 0.71 2.57 4.96
C VAL A 12 0.22 3.10 6.30
N LEU A 13 -1.00 2.72 6.68
CA LEU A 13 -1.61 3.00 7.97
C LEU A 13 -1.60 1.72 8.79
N ALA A 14 -0.97 1.77 9.96
CA ALA A 14 -1.03 0.72 10.97
C ALA A 14 -1.80 1.28 12.17
N GLY A 15 -3.13 1.13 12.16
CA GLY A 15 -3.95 1.47 13.31
C GLY A 15 -3.85 0.43 14.42
N ASP A 16 -4.28 0.78 15.63
CA ASP A 16 -4.24 -0.12 16.81
C ASP A 16 -4.95 -1.46 16.55
N ARG A 17 -6.09 -1.41 15.85
CA ARG A 17 -6.87 -2.60 15.44
C ARG A 17 -6.17 -3.43 14.38
N ASP A 18 -5.48 -2.79 13.43
CA ASP A 18 -4.74 -3.47 12.37
C ASP A 18 -3.53 -4.19 12.98
N VAL A 19 -2.78 -3.51 13.87
CA VAL A 19 -1.64 -4.10 14.59
C VAL A 19 -2.08 -5.29 15.45
N ALA A 20 -3.20 -5.20 16.16
CA ALA A 20 -3.75 -6.31 16.95
C ALA A 20 -4.13 -7.53 16.09
N ALA A 21 -4.53 -7.30 14.83
CA ALA A 21 -4.86 -8.35 13.87
C ALA A 21 -3.68 -8.77 12.97
N GLY A 22 -2.49 -8.17 13.15
CA GLY A 22 -1.34 -8.41 12.27
C GLY A 22 -1.51 -7.88 10.84
N ALA A 23 -2.40 -6.90 10.65
CA ALA A 23 -2.73 -6.29 9.37
C ALA A 23 -2.25 -4.83 9.29
N VAL A 24 -2.36 -4.26 8.09
CA VAL A 24 -2.11 -2.85 7.75
C VAL A 24 -3.08 -2.42 6.66
N SER A 25 -3.25 -1.11 6.53
CA SER A 25 -4.10 -0.50 5.50
C SER A 25 -3.26 0.34 4.53
N PHE A 26 -3.39 0.08 3.24
CA PHE A 26 -2.75 0.85 2.18
C PHE A 26 -3.64 1.99 1.72
N ARG A 27 -3.06 3.17 1.57
CA ARG A 27 -3.70 4.35 0.99
C ARG A 27 -2.89 4.84 -0.20
N PHE A 28 -3.57 5.05 -1.32
CA PHE A 28 -2.97 5.46 -2.58
C PHE A 28 -3.26 6.93 -2.89
N GLY A 29 -2.45 7.49 -3.79
CA GLY A 29 -2.55 8.89 -4.21
C GLY A 29 -3.85 9.22 -4.96
N ASP A 30 -4.50 8.24 -5.61
CA ASP A 30 -5.75 8.46 -6.34
C ASP A 30 -6.99 8.52 -5.43
N ARG A 31 -6.79 8.35 -4.11
CA ARG A 31 -7.80 8.22 -3.03
C ARG A 31 -8.37 6.81 -2.86
N THR A 32 -7.87 5.81 -3.59
CA THR A 32 -8.18 4.40 -3.26
C THR A 32 -7.48 3.94 -1.98
N GLN A 33 -8.08 2.96 -1.33
CA GLN A 33 -7.57 2.37 -0.10
C GLN A 33 -7.81 0.86 -0.10
N ILE A 34 -6.87 0.09 0.44
CA ILE A 34 -7.04 -1.33 0.75
C ILE A 34 -6.83 -1.50 2.24
N ASN A 35 -7.84 -2.01 2.95
CA ASN A 35 -7.80 -2.19 4.39
C ASN A 35 -7.66 -3.67 4.75
N GLY A 36 -7.05 -3.96 5.90
CA GLY A 36 -6.97 -5.33 6.41
C GLY A 36 -5.99 -6.23 5.65
N VAL A 37 -4.93 -5.67 5.08
CA VAL A 37 -3.89 -6.46 4.42
C VAL A 37 -2.96 -7.04 5.48
N ALA A 38 -2.74 -8.35 5.51
CA ALA A 38 -1.75 -8.94 6.42
C ALA A 38 -0.39 -8.30 6.23
N ARG A 39 0.37 -8.12 7.31
CA ARG A 39 1.68 -7.46 7.26
C ARG A 39 2.65 -8.14 6.28
N ASP A 40 2.59 -9.47 6.18
CA ASP A 40 3.45 -10.24 5.29
C ASP A 40 3.10 -9.98 3.81
N ASP A 41 1.81 -10.05 3.46
CA ASP A 41 1.30 -9.73 2.13
C ASP A 41 1.57 -8.28 1.72
N ALA A 42 1.47 -7.36 2.69
CA ALA A 42 1.78 -5.96 2.49
C ALA A 42 3.24 -5.75 2.04
N VAL A 43 4.17 -6.42 2.71
CA VAL A 43 5.60 -6.39 2.36
C VAL A 43 5.83 -7.05 1.01
N ALA A 44 5.24 -8.23 0.78
CA ALA A 44 5.37 -8.95 -0.48
C ALA A 44 4.89 -8.11 -1.69
N ALA A 45 3.74 -7.44 -1.55
CA ALA A 45 3.20 -6.58 -2.59
C ALA A 45 4.12 -5.38 -2.91
N ILE A 46 4.67 -4.73 -1.88
CA ILE A 46 5.62 -3.61 -2.07
C ILE A 46 6.90 -4.11 -2.74
N VAL A 47 7.45 -5.24 -2.29
CA VAL A 47 8.70 -5.80 -2.86
C VAL A 47 8.49 -6.22 -4.32
N ALA A 48 7.37 -6.86 -4.63
CA ALA A 48 7.01 -7.22 -6.00
C ALA A 48 6.88 -5.98 -6.89
N TRP A 49 6.21 -4.92 -6.41
CA TRP A 49 6.11 -3.65 -7.12
C TRP A 49 7.46 -3.02 -7.41
N ILE A 50 8.36 -2.97 -6.41
CA ILE A 50 9.71 -2.43 -6.57
C ILE A 50 10.51 -3.27 -7.57
N ALA A 51 10.33 -4.60 -7.55
CA ALA A 51 11.01 -5.52 -8.45
C ALA A 51 10.55 -5.35 -9.91
N ASP A 52 9.27 -5.10 -10.14
CA ASP A 52 8.70 -4.84 -11.47
C ASP A 52 9.25 -3.53 -12.08
N ARG A 53 9.71 -2.61 -11.22
CA ARG A 53 10.21 -1.28 -11.60
C ARG A 53 9.21 -0.50 -12.45
N GLU A 54 7.93 -0.66 -12.14
CA GLU A 54 6.87 0.07 -12.81
C GLU A 54 6.91 1.55 -12.41
N ASN A 55 7.14 2.44 -13.38
CA ASN A 55 7.14 3.89 -13.19
C ASN A 55 5.72 4.49 -13.11
N ALA A 56 4.69 3.65 -13.01
CA ALA A 56 3.32 4.07 -12.84
C ALA A 56 3.05 4.50 -11.39
N VAL A 57 1.98 5.27 -11.19
CA VAL A 57 1.51 5.59 -9.84
C VAL A 57 0.73 4.36 -9.33
N PRO A 58 1.10 3.76 -8.19
CA PRO A 58 0.36 2.63 -7.66
C PRO A 58 -1.06 3.04 -7.24
N THR A 59 -2.02 2.18 -7.57
CA THR A 59 -3.44 2.30 -7.21
C THR A 59 -3.92 0.98 -6.61
N ALA A 60 -5.10 0.98 -5.97
CA ALA A 60 -5.65 -0.25 -5.40
C ALA A 60 -5.93 -1.35 -6.45
N GLU A 61 -6.09 -0.99 -7.72
CA GLU A 61 -6.27 -1.95 -8.82
C GLU A 61 -4.94 -2.54 -9.31
N LEU A 62 -3.87 -1.73 -9.28
CA LEU A 62 -2.54 -2.17 -9.74
C LEU A 62 -1.81 -2.97 -8.66
N VAL A 63 -2.01 -2.62 -7.40
CA VAL A 63 -1.34 -3.27 -6.27
C VAL A 63 -2.14 -4.49 -5.84
N LYS A 64 -1.70 -5.66 -6.30
CA LYS A 64 -2.29 -6.94 -5.93
C LYS A 64 -1.73 -7.39 -4.57
N VAL A 65 -2.55 -7.28 -3.54
CA VAL A 65 -2.30 -7.85 -2.20
C VAL A 65 -3.11 -9.14 -2.07
N ALA A 66 -2.45 -10.23 -1.66
CA ALA A 66 -3.04 -11.58 -1.66
C ALA A 66 -4.07 -11.84 -0.54
N GLY A 67 -4.61 -10.79 0.09
CA GLY A 67 -5.41 -10.89 1.31
C GLY A 67 -6.94 -10.88 1.11
N ARG A 68 -7.48 -11.44 0.04
CA ARG A 68 -8.93 -11.61 -0.10
C ARG A 68 -9.32 -13.06 -0.33
N GLU A 69 -9.49 -13.78 0.78
CA GLU A 69 -10.34 -14.97 0.88
C GLU A 69 -11.54 -14.63 1.77
#